data_AF-A0A353CD35-F1
#
_entry.id   AF-A0A353CD35-F1
#
_cell.length_a   1.000
_cell.length_b   1.000
_cell.length_c   1.000
_cell.angle_alpha   90.00
_cell.angle_beta   90.00
_cell.angle_gamma   90.00
#
_symmetry.space_group_name_H-M   'P 1'
#
loop_
_entity.id
_entity.type
_entity.pdbx_description
1 polymer ?
#
loop_
_entity_poly.entity_id
_entity_poly.type
_entity_poly.pdbx_seq_one_letter_code
_entity_poly.pdbx_strand_id
1 'polypeptide(L)'
;MLVNYLSEILPHRFVENFAEGRLPNKPIDQLSKKDIDLVTGALHDWKVKFRETEGWNKAEVTLGGISTDELSSQTMEAKKVPGLYFIGEVVDVTGWLGGYNFQWAWSSGHAAGHAV
;
A
#
# COMPACT_ATOMS: atom_id res chain seq x y z
N MET A 1 -27.84 4.63 21.89
CA MET A 1 -26.94 5.74 21.46
C MET A 1 -26.28 5.35 20.15
N LEU A 2 -26.05 6.31 19.24
CA LEU A 2 -25.35 6.08 17.97
C LEU A 2 -24.00 5.37 18.18
N VAL A 3 -23.20 5.81 19.16
CA VAL A 3 -21.89 5.24 19.46
C VAL A 3 -21.94 3.76 19.88
N ASN A 4 -22.98 3.34 20.60
CA ASN A 4 -23.14 1.94 21.00
C ASN A 4 -23.39 1.07 19.77
N TYR A 5 -24.28 1.50 18.89
CA TYR A 5 -24.59 0.79 17.65
C TYR A 5 -23.40 0.71 16.70
N LEU A 6 -22.66 1.80 16.53
CA LEU A 6 -21.43 1.76 15.73
C LEU A 6 -20.40 0.80 16.32
N SER A 7 -20.34 0.66 17.64
CA SER A 7 -19.42 -0.28 18.33
C SER A 7 -19.81 -1.75 18.17
N GLU A 8 -21.03 -2.05 17.70
CA GLU A 8 -21.44 -3.41 17.33
C GLU A 8 -20.94 -3.81 15.92
N ILE A 9 -20.63 -2.82 15.07
CA ILE A 9 -20.26 -3.01 13.66
C ILE A 9 -18.76 -2.73 13.43
N LEU A 10 -18.20 -1.79 14.18
CA LEU A 10 -16.83 -1.31 14.06
C LEU A 10 -16.05 -1.62 15.33
N PRO A 11 -14.69 -1.65 15.27
CA PRO A 11 -13.89 -1.90 16.46
C PRO A 11 -14.20 -0.91 17.58
N HIS A 12 -14.50 -1.40 18.79
CA HIS A 12 -14.91 -0.58 19.93
C HIS A 12 -13.97 0.61 20.20
N ARG A 13 -12.66 0.33 20.30
CA ARG A 13 -11.63 1.37 20.52
C ARG A 13 -11.57 2.40 19.39
N PHE A 14 -11.88 2.00 18.16
CA PHE A 14 -11.97 2.94 17.05
C PHE A 14 -13.15 3.88 17.28
N VAL A 15 -14.34 3.36 17.57
CA VAL A 15 -15.54 4.19 17.78
C VAL A 15 -15.37 5.16 18.95
N GLU A 16 -14.82 4.70 20.08
CA GLU A 16 -14.56 5.55 21.25
C GLU A 16 -13.70 6.78 20.91
N ASN A 17 -12.58 6.57 20.20
CA ASN A 17 -11.64 7.65 19.88
C ASN A 17 -12.06 8.46 18.64
N PHE A 18 -12.75 7.82 17.70
CA PHE A 18 -13.16 8.45 16.45
C PHE A 18 -14.38 9.35 16.66
N ALA A 19 -15.36 8.91 17.46
CA ALA A 19 -16.61 9.63 17.68
C ALA A 19 -16.41 10.96 18.43
N GLU A 20 -15.42 11.03 19.32
CA GLU A 20 -15.13 12.21 20.12
C GLU A 20 -14.89 13.44 19.23
N GLY A 21 -15.75 14.46 19.39
CA GLY A 21 -15.69 15.71 18.62
C GLY A 21 -16.03 15.59 17.13
N ARG A 22 -16.36 14.39 16.62
CA ARG A 22 -16.66 14.16 15.19
C ARG A 22 -18.07 13.69 14.92
N LEU A 23 -18.68 12.91 15.82
CA LEU A 23 -19.99 12.32 15.60
C LEU A 23 -21.03 12.82 16.62
N PRO A 24 -22.33 12.86 16.26
CA PRO A 24 -23.39 13.25 17.19
C PRO A 24 -23.54 12.23 18.33
N ASN A 25 -23.53 12.71 19.57
CA ASN A 25 -23.80 11.86 20.74
C ASN A 25 -25.30 11.85 21.05
N LYS A 26 -26.09 11.13 20.23
CA LYS A 26 -27.55 11.05 20.35
C LYS A 26 -28.08 9.62 20.19
N PRO A 27 -29.28 9.31 20.68
CA PRO A 27 -30.05 8.12 20.27
C PRO A 27 -30.26 8.07 18.75
N ILE A 28 -30.36 6.87 18.18
CA ILE A 28 -30.44 6.68 16.71
C ILE A 28 -31.74 7.26 16.13
N ASP A 29 -32.84 7.07 16.84
CA ASP A 29 -34.16 7.57 16.51
C ASP A 29 -34.27 9.11 16.52
N GLN A 30 -33.23 9.81 17.03
CA GLN A 30 -33.15 11.27 17.07
C GLN A 30 -32.16 11.85 16.04
N LEU A 31 -31.61 11.02 15.15
CA LEU A 31 -30.71 11.49 14.10
C LEU A 31 -31.48 12.15 12.97
N SER A 32 -31.13 13.41 12.67
CA SER A 32 -31.63 14.09 11.49
C SER A 32 -30.91 13.62 10.22
N LYS A 33 -31.45 13.96 9.04
CA LYS A 33 -30.76 13.72 7.77
C LYS A 33 -29.36 14.34 7.74
N LYS A 34 -29.20 15.55 8.30
CA LYS A 34 -27.92 16.24 8.44
C LYS A 34 -26.93 15.49 9.34
N ASP A 35 -27.42 14.93 10.45
CA ASP A 35 -26.60 14.10 11.35
C ASP A 35 -26.09 12.86 10.60
N ILE A 36 -26.96 12.19 9.83
CA ILE A 36 -26.61 11.01 9.02
C ILE A 36 -25.58 11.34 7.95
N ASP A 37 -25.77 12.44 7.22
CA ASP A 37 -24.83 12.86 6.17
C ASP A 37 -23.45 13.19 6.76
N LEU A 38 -23.42 13.80 7.96
CA LEU A 38 -22.18 14.08 8.69
C LEU A 38 -21.49 12.78 9.13
N VAL A 39 -22.22 11.82 9.71
CA VAL A 39 -21.65 10.51 10.11
C VAL A 39 -21.11 9.76 8.89
N THR A 40 -21.86 9.76 7.79
CA THR A 40 -21.49 9.09 6.53
C THR A 40 -20.20 9.71 5.96
N GLY A 41 -20.14 11.04 5.87
CA GLY A 41 -18.95 11.74 5.39
C GLY A 41 -17.74 11.50 6.27
N ALA A 42 -17.93 11.51 7.60
CA ALA A 42 -16.85 11.25 8.55
C ALA A 42 -16.27 9.84 8.38
N LEU A 43 -17.11 8.80 8.26
CA LEU A 43 -16.66 7.40 8.20
C LEU A 43 -16.16 6.99 6.81
N HIS A 44 -16.84 7.41 5.74
CA HIS A 44 -16.54 6.93 4.39
C HIS A 44 -15.57 7.81 3.60
N ASP A 45 -15.40 9.07 4.01
CA ASP A 45 -14.42 9.98 3.39
C ASP A 45 -13.40 10.50 4.41
N TRP A 46 -12.92 9.60 5.28
CA TRP A 46 -11.96 9.96 6.31
C TRP A 46 -10.61 10.36 5.70
N LYS A 47 -10.32 11.67 5.71
CA LYS A 47 -9.03 12.22 5.26
C LYS A 47 -8.00 12.21 6.38
N VAL A 48 -7.01 11.33 6.27
CA VAL A 48 -5.84 11.29 7.15
C VAL A 48 -4.65 11.92 6.42
N LYS A 49 -3.96 12.85 7.07
CA LYS A 49 -2.69 13.40 6.58
C LYS A 49 -1.53 12.63 7.18
N PHE A 50 -0.84 11.85 6.36
CA PHE A 50 0.42 11.22 6.73
C PHE A 50 1.56 12.23 6.55
N ARG A 51 2.52 12.24 7.46
CA ARG A 51 3.68 13.15 7.41
C ARG A 51 4.83 12.57 6.60
N GLU A 52 5.12 11.29 6.81
CA GLU A 52 6.25 10.58 6.23
C GLU A 52 5.98 9.07 6.20
N THR A 53 6.84 8.32 5.52
CA THR A 53 6.87 6.85 5.57
C THR A 53 7.84 6.40 6.65
N GLU A 54 7.74 5.16 7.10
CA GLU A 54 8.65 4.62 8.13
C GLU A 54 10.08 4.37 7.62
N GLY A 55 10.31 4.54 6.31
CA GLY A 55 11.62 4.40 5.67
C GLY A 55 12.13 2.97 5.52
N TRP A 56 13.38 2.85 5.09
CA TRP A 56 14.00 1.58 4.65
C TRP A 56 14.09 0.50 5.73
N ASN A 57 14.17 0.88 7.00
CA ASN A 57 14.25 -0.08 8.10
C ASN A 57 12.98 -0.93 8.27
N LYS A 58 11.87 -0.48 7.67
CA LYS A 58 10.57 -1.19 7.70
C LYS A 58 9.99 -1.45 6.31
N ALA A 59 10.61 -0.93 5.25
CA ALA A 59 10.16 -1.19 3.89
C ALA A 59 10.39 -2.67 3.55
N GLU A 60 9.39 -3.29 2.91
CA GLU A 60 9.53 -4.68 2.43
C GLU A 60 10.27 -4.77 1.09
N VAL A 61 10.22 -3.71 0.28
CA VAL A 61 10.84 -3.64 -1.06
C VAL A 61 11.28 -2.22 -1.41
N THR A 62 12.18 -2.14 -2.38
CA THR A 62 12.72 -0.91 -2.96
C THR A 62 11.98 -0.54 -4.25
N LEU A 63 11.47 0.70 -4.31
CA LEU A 63 11.00 1.31 -5.55
C LEU A 63 12.17 2.01 -6.25
N GLY A 64 12.29 1.83 -7.56
CA GLY A 64 13.44 2.30 -8.33
C GLY A 64 14.51 1.20 -8.49
N GLY A 65 15.67 1.57 -9.03
CA GLY A 65 16.79 0.66 -9.22
C GLY A 65 17.55 0.96 -10.50
N ILE A 66 18.22 -0.05 -11.04
CA ILE A 66 18.86 0.01 -12.35
C ILE A 66 17.78 0.10 -13.42
N SER A 67 17.85 1.15 -14.26
CA SER A 67 16.88 1.38 -15.33
C SER A 67 16.78 0.17 -16.26
N THR A 68 15.56 -0.29 -16.49
CA THR A 68 15.26 -1.37 -17.44
C THR A 68 15.61 -1.00 -18.88
N ASP A 69 15.69 0.30 -19.20
CA ASP A 69 16.10 0.77 -20.53
C ASP A 69 17.56 0.48 -20.84
N GLU A 70 18.37 0.22 -19.81
CA GLU A 70 19.78 -0.12 -19.94
C GLU A 70 20.04 -1.64 -20.00
N LEU A 71 18.98 -2.45 -19.89
CA LEU A 71 19.05 -3.91 -19.88
C LEU A 71 18.33 -4.53 -21.09
N SER A 72 18.85 -5.67 -21.56
CA SER A 72 18.13 -6.53 -22.50
C SER A 72 16.92 -7.15 -21.79
N SER A 73 15.71 -6.96 -22.34
CA SER A 73 14.49 -7.54 -21.75
C SER A 73 14.40 -9.06 -21.83
N GLN A 74 15.23 -9.71 -22.67
CA GLN A 74 15.26 -11.16 -22.82
C GLN A 74 16.33 -11.82 -21.95
N THR A 75 17.49 -11.18 -21.81
CA THR A 75 18.67 -11.80 -21.17
C THR A 75 19.06 -11.14 -19.85
N MET A 76 18.50 -9.97 -19.54
CA MET A 76 18.89 -9.12 -18.40
C MET A 76 20.35 -8.62 -18.44
N GLU A 77 21.03 -8.77 -19.59
CA GLU A 77 22.39 -8.25 -19.81
C GLU A 77 22.38 -6.72 -19.96
N ALA A 78 23.40 -6.07 -19.41
CA ALA A 78 23.61 -4.64 -19.54
C ALA A 78 24.03 -4.28 -20.98
N LYS A 79 23.26 -3.40 -21.63
CA LYS A 79 23.49 -3.01 -23.04
C LYS A 79 24.88 -2.38 -23.27
N LYS A 80 25.44 -1.74 -22.26
CA LYS A 80 26.72 -1.01 -22.33
C LYS A 80 27.94 -1.85 -21.97
N VAL A 81 27.75 -2.98 -21.28
CA VAL A 81 28.85 -3.81 -20.76
C VAL A 81 28.52 -5.28 -21.01
N PRO A 82 29.00 -5.85 -22.13
CA PRO A 82 28.81 -7.27 -22.42
C PRO A 82 29.36 -8.15 -21.29
N GLY A 83 28.63 -9.19 -20.92
CA GLY A 83 28.94 -10.12 -19.83
C GLY A 83 28.51 -9.66 -18.43
N LEU A 84 27.93 -8.46 -18.29
CA LEU A 84 27.38 -7.96 -17.01
C LEU A 84 25.85 -8.07 -16.99
N TYR A 85 25.29 -8.64 -15.92
CA TYR A 85 23.86 -8.91 -15.78
C TYR A 85 23.32 -8.36 -14.45
N PHE A 86 22.05 -7.94 -14.46
CA PHE A 86 21.33 -7.49 -13.26
C PHE A 86 19.97 -8.15 -13.18
N ILE A 87 19.64 -8.74 -12.02
CA ILE A 87 18.40 -9.50 -11.80
C ILE A 87 17.78 -9.17 -10.44
N GLY A 88 16.51 -9.47 -10.27
CA GLY A 88 15.80 -9.27 -9.00
C GLY A 88 15.61 -7.80 -8.64
N GLU A 89 15.56 -7.52 -7.33
CA GLU A 89 15.13 -6.22 -6.77
C GLU A 89 16.08 -5.06 -7.06
N VAL A 90 17.32 -5.32 -7.50
CA VAL A 90 18.25 -4.23 -7.87
C VAL A 90 17.82 -3.52 -9.16
N VAL A 91 16.97 -4.16 -9.97
CA VAL A 91 16.42 -3.62 -11.21
C VAL A 91 15.17 -2.80 -10.88
N ASP A 92 14.93 -1.72 -11.63
CA ASP A 92 13.76 -0.84 -11.50
C ASP A 92 12.45 -1.53 -11.94
N VAL A 93 12.06 -2.56 -11.18
CA VAL A 93 10.83 -3.33 -11.32
C VAL A 93 10.34 -3.68 -9.91
N THR A 94 9.21 -3.10 -9.52
CA THR A 94 8.61 -3.33 -8.19
C THR A 94 7.21 -3.88 -8.33
N GLY A 95 6.99 -5.08 -7.79
CA GLY A 95 5.70 -5.74 -7.75
C GLY A 95 4.85 -5.30 -6.55
N TRP A 96 3.55 -5.55 -6.62
CA TRP A 96 2.65 -5.40 -5.48
C TRP A 96 2.92 -6.43 -4.38
N LEU A 97 2.37 -6.19 -3.20
CA LEU A 97 2.34 -7.19 -2.13
C LEU A 97 1.58 -8.44 -2.60
N GLY A 98 2.04 -9.62 -2.19
CA GLY A 98 1.42 -10.90 -2.55
C GLY A 98 2.26 -11.80 -3.45
N GLY A 99 3.60 -11.71 -3.37
CA GLY A 99 4.52 -12.65 -4.03
C GLY A 99 5.05 -12.22 -5.40
N TYR A 100 4.61 -11.08 -5.93
CA TYR A 100 5.05 -10.56 -7.23
C TYR A 100 6.55 -10.26 -7.29
N ASN A 101 7.14 -9.74 -6.21
CA ASN A 101 8.58 -9.46 -6.13
C ASN A 101 9.41 -10.75 -6.16
N PHE A 102 8.95 -11.81 -5.49
CA PHE A 102 9.58 -13.13 -5.62
C PHE A 102 9.46 -13.67 -7.04
N GLN A 103 8.26 -13.60 -7.63
CA GLN A 103 8.06 -14.05 -9.01
C GLN A 103 8.99 -13.32 -10.00
N TRP A 104 9.20 -12.00 -9.81
CA TRP A 104 10.15 -11.22 -10.59
C TRP A 104 11.60 -11.69 -10.38
N ALA A 105 12.01 -11.91 -9.13
CA ALA A 105 13.35 -12.43 -8.82
C ALA A 105 13.61 -13.79 -9.49
N TRP A 106 12.64 -14.71 -9.45
CA TRP A 106 12.75 -16.01 -10.11
C TRP A 106 12.82 -15.90 -11.63
N SER A 107 11.95 -15.07 -12.22
CA SER A 107 11.82 -14.96 -13.68
C SER A 107 13.04 -14.28 -14.29
N SER A 108 13.50 -13.17 -13.70
CA SER A 108 14.71 -12.45 -14.15
C SER A 108 15.97 -13.30 -13.95
N GLY A 109 16.09 -13.98 -12.81
CA GLY A 109 17.20 -14.91 -12.55
C GLY A 109 17.25 -16.07 -13.55
N HIS A 110 16.09 -16.67 -13.86
CA HIS A 110 16.00 -17.71 -14.88
C HIS A 110 16.41 -17.21 -16.28
N ALA A 111 15.96 -16.02 -16.67
CA ALA A 111 16.26 -15.43 -17.97
C ALA A 111 17.77 -15.16 -18.13
N ALA A 112 18.41 -14.56 -17.13
CA ALA A 112 19.86 -14.35 -17.13
C ALA A 112 20.62 -15.69 -17.13
N GLY A 113 20.20 -16.64 -16.30
CA GLY A 113 20.85 -17.95 -16.20
C GLY A 113 20.83 -18.79 -17.48
N HIS A 114 19.86 -18.56 -18.39
CA HIS A 114 19.83 -19.21 -19.71
C HIS A 114 20.68 -18.51 -20.77
N ALA A 115 21.12 -17.28 -20.52
CA ALA A 115 21.89 -16.46 -21.45
C ALA A 115 23.40 -16.48 -21.19
N VAL A 116 23.82 -16.97 -20.01
CA VAL A 116 25.22 -17.07 -19.56
C VAL A 116 25.86 -18.39 -19.99
#